data_AF-A0A2W5PPE1-F1
#
_entry.id   AF-A0A2W5PPE1-F1
#
_cell.length_a   1.000
_cell.length_b   1.000
_cell.length_c   1.000
_cell.angle_alpha   90.00
_cell.angle_beta   90.00
_cell.angle_gamma   90.00
#
_symmetry.space_group_name_H-M   'P 1'
#
loop_
_entity.id
_entity.type
_entity.pdbx_description
1 polymer ?
#
loop_
_entity_poly.entity_id
_entity_poly.type
_entity_poly.pdbx_seq_one_letter_code
_entity_poly.pdbx_strand_id
1 'polypeptide(L)'
;MVRYGFEYIGAAILVEKHESERRPHNVIAPMPAYFLAAHGIELTFKAYLRFRGVSARDLTLKIGHDLHRCNEEAKRLGLDEHFKEHGQDTAALELLMTLNGPSHSLRYFQSGMKTFPLWSLVEPLAVRLHQAVAPLVGYHTFEGITYSAYQ
;
A
#
# COMPACT_ATOMS: atom_id res chain seq x y z
N MET A 1 -0.45 -14.23 -1.35
CA MET A 1 -0.82 -12.80 -1.41
C MET A 1 0.40 -11.92 -1.17
N VAL A 2 1.20 -12.18 -0.14
CA VAL A 2 2.44 -11.43 0.14
C VAL A 2 3.39 -11.33 -1.07
N ARG A 3 3.62 -12.43 -1.79
CA ARG A 3 4.39 -12.43 -3.04
C ARG A 3 3.87 -11.41 -4.06
N TYR A 4 2.55 -11.38 -4.29
CA TYR A 4 1.96 -10.42 -5.21
C TYR A 4 2.09 -8.99 -4.66
N GLY A 5 1.93 -8.80 -3.35
CA GLY A 5 2.21 -7.51 -2.69
C GLY A 5 3.61 -7.00 -3.00
N PHE A 6 4.64 -7.84 -2.83
CA PHE A 6 6.01 -7.55 -3.21
C PHE A 6 6.16 -7.15 -4.68
N GLU A 7 5.63 -7.97 -5.60
CA GLU A 7 5.73 -7.73 -7.05
C GLU A 7 5.03 -6.43 -7.47
N TYR A 8 3.85 -6.14 -6.93
CA TYR A 8 3.11 -4.91 -7.21
C TYR A 8 3.79 -3.65 -6.65
N ILE A 9 4.32 -3.71 -5.42
CA ILE A 9 5.07 -2.59 -4.83
C ILE A 9 6.35 -2.34 -5.63
N GLY A 10 7.10 -3.39 -5.98
CA GLY A 10 8.29 -3.28 -6.83
C GLY A 10 7.98 -2.68 -8.20
N ALA A 11 6.88 -3.10 -8.83
CA ALA A 11 6.42 -2.50 -10.09
C ALA A 11 6.04 -1.02 -9.93
N ALA A 12 5.41 -0.64 -8.82
CA ALA A 12 5.04 0.74 -8.54
C ALA A 12 6.27 1.66 -8.46
N ILE A 13 7.31 1.21 -7.74
CA ILE A 13 8.61 1.92 -7.62
C ILE A 13 9.28 2.07 -8.98
N LEU A 14 9.29 1.01 -9.80
CA LEU A 14 9.87 1.06 -11.15
C LEU A 14 9.14 2.05 -12.06
N VAL A 15 7.81 2.07 -12.02
CA VAL A 15 6.99 2.99 -12.82
C VAL A 15 7.22 4.43 -12.40
N GLU A 16 7.23 4.71 -11.09
CA GLU A 16 7.49 6.06 -10.61
C GLU A 16 8.88 6.54 -10.99
N LYS A 17 9.91 5.72 -10.74
CA LYS A 17 11.30 6.06 -11.07
C LYS A 17 11.49 6.36 -12.56
N HIS A 18 10.91 5.52 -13.42
CA HIS A 18 11.00 5.74 -14.86
C HIS A 18 10.34 7.06 -15.29
N GLU A 19 9.19 7.39 -14.71
CA GLU A 19 8.47 8.63 -15.04
C GLU A 19 9.12 9.87 -14.43
N SER A 20 9.70 9.80 -13.24
CA SER A 20 10.43 10.91 -12.61
C SER A 20 11.72 11.24 -13.36
N GLU A 21 12.44 10.23 -13.85
CA GLU A 21 13.60 10.43 -14.75
C GLU A 21 13.18 11.08 -16.08
N ARG A 22 12.04 10.67 -16.64
CA ARG A 22 11.52 11.22 -17.91
C ARG A 22 10.93 12.63 -17.75
N ARG A 23 10.41 12.95 -16.57
CA ARG A 23 9.68 14.19 -16.26
C ARG A 23 10.03 14.70 -14.84
N PRO A 24 11.24 15.22 -14.63
CA PRO A 24 11.75 15.54 -13.28
C PRO A 24 11.01 16.68 -12.57
N HIS A 25 10.21 17.46 -13.29
CA HIS A 25 9.40 18.55 -12.71
C HIS A 25 7.99 18.11 -12.28
N ASN A 26 7.61 16.85 -12.53
CA ASN A 26 6.33 16.33 -12.07
C ASN A 26 6.42 16.02 -10.57
N VAL A 27 5.68 16.79 -9.77
CA VAL A 27 5.60 16.61 -8.32
C VAL A 27 4.71 15.42 -7.92
N ILE A 28 3.82 15.00 -8.82
CA ILE A 28 2.85 13.92 -8.59
C ILE A 28 3.28 12.70 -9.40
N ALA A 29 3.40 11.56 -8.71
CA ALA A 29 3.68 10.28 -9.35
C ALA A 29 2.57 9.89 -10.34
N PRO A 30 2.88 9.11 -11.39
CA PRO A 30 1.88 8.73 -12.38
C PRO A 30 0.78 7.85 -11.75
N MET A 31 -0.47 7.98 -12.21
CA MET A 31 -1.62 7.21 -11.70
C MET A 31 -1.37 5.69 -11.60
N PRO A 32 -0.69 5.04 -12.57
CA PRO A 32 -0.36 3.62 -12.45
C PRO A 32 0.55 3.31 -11.24
N ALA A 33 1.49 4.17 -10.87
CA ALA A 33 2.32 3.94 -9.69
C ALA A 33 1.47 3.92 -8.41
N TYR A 34 0.58 4.91 -8.23
CA TYR A 34 -0.35 4.91 -7.09
C TYR A 34 -1.28 3.70 -7.10
N PHE A 35 -1.78 3.30 -8.27
CA PHE A 35 -2.64 2.12 -8.38
C PHE A 35 -1.92 0.85 -7.94
N LEU A 36 -0.71 0.62 -8.46
CA LEU A 36 0.11 -0.55 -8.13
C LEU A 36 0.50 -0.56 -6.66
N ALA A 37 0.89 0.59 -6.10
CA ALA A 37 1.21 0.73 -4.68
C ALA A 37 0.00 0.43 -3.78
N ALA A 38 -1.16 1.03 -4.06
CA ALA A 38 -2.39 0.79 -3.30
C ALA A 38 -2.79 -0.69 -3.33
N HIS A 39 -2.69 -1.34 -4.49
CA HIS A 39 -3.00 -2.76 -4.61
C HIS A 39 -1.97 -3.66 -3.90
N GLY A 40 -0.69 -3.31 -3.96
CA GLY A 40 0.37 -4.00 -3.23
C GLY A 40 0.20 -3.92 -1.71
N ILE A 41 -0.19 -2.75 -1.20
CA ILE A 41 -0.55 -2.53 0.21
C ILE A 41 -1.78 -3.39 0.59
N GLU A 42 -2.84 -3.36 -0.22
CA GLU A 42 -4.05 -4.18 -0.01
C GLU A 42 -3.71 -5.68 0.11
N LEU A 43 -2.90 -6.20 -0.81
CA LEU A 43 -2.47 -7.60 -0.82
C LEU A 43 -1.59 -7.95 0.38
N THR A 44 -0.80 -7.00 0.87
CA THR A 44 0.03 -7.13 2.07
C THR A 44 -0.85 -7.22 3.31
N PHE A 45 -1.83 -6.33 3.47
CA PHE A 45 -2.83 -6.44 4.55
C PHE A 45 -3.56 -7.78 4.50
N LYS A 46 -4.04 -8.19 3.32
CA LYS A 46 -4.74 -9.49 3.19
C LYS A 46 -3.84 -10.67 3.53
N ALA A 47 -2.54 -10.60 3.25
CA ALA A 47 -1.59 -11.63 3.69
C ALA A 47 -1.50 -11.69 5.22
N TYR A 48 -1.42 -10.54 5.89
CA TYR A 48 -1.46 -10.47 7.35
C TYR A 48 -2.76 -11.03 7.92
N LEU A 49 -3.91 -10.67 7.34
CA LEU A 49 -5.21 -11.17 7.76
C LEU A 49 -5.33 -12.69 7.60
N ARG A 50 -4.79 -13.26 6.51
CA ARG A 50 -4.68 -14.73 6.35
C ARG A 50 -3.85 -15.35 7.48
N PHE A 51 -2.73 -14.74 7.82
CA PHE A 51 -1.85 -15.21 8.89
C PHE A 51 -2.54 -15.19 10.25
N ARG A 52 -3.36 -14.17 10.52
CA ARG A 52 -4.20 -14.08 11.74
C ARG A 52 -5.46 -14.95 11.70
N GLY A 53 -5.62 -15.82 10.69
CA GLY A 53 -6.69 -16.81 10.62
C GLY A 53 -7.95 -16.39 9.86
N VAL A 54 -8.00 -15.20 9.26
CA VAL A 54 -9.15 -14.77 8.44
C VAL A 54 -9.25 -15.66 7.21
N SER A 55 -10.42 -16.26 6.96
CA SER A 55 -10.61 -17.18 5.83
C SER A 55 -10.51 -16.46 4.48
N ALA A 56 -10.12 -17.17 3.42
CA ALA A 56 -10.11 -16.61 2.07
C ALA A 56 -11.51 -16.15 1.63
N ARG A 57 -12.55 -16.87 2.05
CA ARG A 57 -13.95 -16.51 1.83
C ARG A 57 -14.30 -15.17 2.50
N ASP A 58 -13.92 -14.98 3.76
CA ASP A 58 -14.18 -13.72 4.48
C ASP A 58 -13.39 -12.54 3.88
N LEU A 59 -12.15 -12.78 3.44
CA LEU A 59 -11.36 -11.76 2.73
C LEU A 59 -12.06 -11.27 1.46
N THR A 60 -12.70 -12.16 0.71
CA THR A 60 -13.43 -11.77 -0.50
C THR A 60 -14.79 -11.15 -0.19
N LEU A 61 -15.59 -11.76 0.69
CA LEU A 61 -16.99 -11.38 0.90
C LEU A 61 -17.16 -10.22 1.87
N LYS A 62 -16.33 -10.13 2.92
CA LYS A 62 -16.47 -9.12 3.99
C LYS A 62 -15.52 -7.95 3.80
N ILE A 63 -14.28 -8.24 3.40
CA ILE A 63 -13.25 -7.21 3.24
C ILE A 63 -13.20 -6.71 1.79
N GLY A 64 -13.26 -7.60 0.80
CA GLY A 64 -13.26 -7.22 -0.62
C GLY A 64 -11.99 -6.51 -1.02
N HIS A 65 -12.06 -5.58 -1.99
CA HIS A 65 -10.95 -4.71 -2.41
C HIS A 65 -10.92 -3.37 -1.65
N ASP A 66 -11.48 -3.36 -0.45
CA ASP A 66 -11.59 -2.15 0.36
C ASP A 66 -10.34 -2.01 1.24
N LEU A 67 -9.51 -1.03 0.89
CA LEU A 67 -8.27 -0.75 1.60
C LEU A 67 -8.55 -0.28 3.06
N HIS A 68 -9.67 0.42 3.29
CA HIS A 68 -10.11 0.86 4.61
C HIS A 68 -10.38 -0.36 5.50
N ARG A 69 -11.22 -1.28 5.03
CA ARG A 69 -11.53 -2.53 5.76
C ARG A 69 -10.30 -3.39 6.00
N CYS A 70 -9.37 -3.44 5.04
CA CYS A 70 -8.12 -4.16 5.20
C CYS A 70 -7.30 -3.59 6.38
N ASN A 71 -7.15 -2.26 6.45
CA ASN A 71 -6.39 -1.61 7.50
C ASN A 71 -7.04 -1.75 8.88
N GLU A 72 -8.34 -1.45 8.98
CA GLU A 72 -9.09 -1.55 10.24
C GLU A 72 -9.03 -2.96 10.82
N GLU A 73 -9.30 -3.97 9.99
CA GLU A 73 -9.29 -5.36 10.45
C GLU A 73 -7.87 -5.82 10.81
N ALA A 74 -6.84 -5.37 10.09
CA ALA A 74 -5.47 -5.72 10.39
C ALA A 74 -5.03 -5.12 11.74
N LYS A 75 -5.35 -3.84 11.99
CA LYS A 75 -5.11 -3.20 13.29
C LYS A 75 -5.88 -3.88 14.42
N ARG A 76 -7.17 -4.20 14.21
CA ARG A 76 -7.99 -4.95 15.18
C ARG A 76 -7.39 -6.31 15.52
N LEU A 77 -6.72 -6.95 14.57
CA LEU A 77 -6.00 -8.20 14.73
C LEU A 77 -4.51 -7.98 15.07
N GLY A 78 -4.14 -6.85 15.67
CA GLY A 78 -2.81 -6.65 16.27
C GLY A 78 -1.68 -6.32 15.31
N LEU A 79 -1.97 -5.78 14.11
CA LEU A 79 -0.90 -5.36 13.18
C LEU A 79 0.08 -4.38 13.83
N ASP A 80 -0.41 -3.53 14.73
CA ASP A 80 0.39 -2.53 15.45
C ASP A 80 1.50 -3.15 16.32
N GLU A 81 1.45 -4.45 16.62
CA GLU A 81 2.54 -5.17 17.30
C GLU A 81 3.77 -5.37 16.39
N HIS A 82 3.56 -5.37 15.07
CA HIS A 82 4.57 -5.66 14.05
C HIS A 82 4.91 -4.45 13.18
N PHE A 83 3.94 -3.58 12.93
CA PHE A 83 4.08 -2.39 12.11
C PHE A 83 3.69 -1.15 12.92
N LYS A 84 4.69 -0.38 13.35
CA LYS A 84 4.46 0.91 14.01
C LYS A 84 4.23 1.99 12.96
N GLU A 85 2.97 2.24 12.66
CA GLU A 85 2.54 3.28 11.73
C GLU A 85 2.99 4.66 12.24
N HIS A 86 3.64 5.46 11.39
CA HIS A 86 3.95 6.86 11.65
C HIS A 86 2.80 7.76 11.22
N GLY A 87 2.64 8.97 11.78
CA GLY A 87 1.53 9.86 11.40
C GLY A 87 1.50 10.21 9.90
N GLN A 88 2.67 10.25 9.26
CA GLN A 88 2.77 10.44 7.81
C GLN A 88 2.35 9.19 7.01
N ASP A 89 2.57 7.99 7.55
CA ASP A 89 2.10 6.74 6.95
C ASP A 89 0.57 6.73 6.94
N THR A 90 -0.06 7.09 8.07
CA THR A 90 -1.51 7.20 8.20
C THR A 90 -2.08 8.18 7.18
N ALA A 91 -1.51 9.39 7.08
CA ALA A 91 -1.98 10.41 6.14
C ALA A 91 -1.84 9.97 4.67
N ALA A 92 -0.73 9.32 4.31
CA ALA A 92 -0.54 8.79 2.96
C ALA A 92 -1.55 7.68 2.64
N LEU A 93 -1.78 6.78 3.61
CA LEU A 93 -2.72 5.68 3.48
C LEU A 93 -4.16 6.16 3.32
N GLU A 94 -4.59 7.15 4.10
CA GLU A 94 -5.94 7.75 4.01
C GLU A 94 -6.20 8.38 2.63
N LEU A 95 -5.20 9.07 2.08
CA LEU A 95 -5.30 9.62 0.72
C LEU A 95 -5.38 8.49 -0.33
N LEU A 96 -4.58 7.42 -0.18
CA LEU A 96 -4.68 6.25 -1.05
C LEU A 96 -6.05 5.56 -0.95
N MET A 97 -6.62 5.42 0.25
CA MET A 97 -7.96 4.88 0.46
C MET A 97 -9.02 5.73 -0.24
N THR A 98 -8.91 7.06 -0.16
CA THR A 98 -9.80 7.99 -0.85
C THR A 98 -9.72 7.83 -2.37
N LEU A 99 -8.50 7.70 -2.91
CA LEU A 99 -8.28 7.53 -4.35
C LEU A 99 -8.66 6.13 -4.86
N ASN A 100 -8.43 5.08 -4.06
CA ASN A 100 -8.71 3.68 -4.41
C ASN A 100 -10.13 3.24 -4.02
N GLY A 101 -10.92 4.13 -3.39
CA GLY A 101 -12.27 3.87 -2.90
C GLY A 101 -13.29 3.58 -4.00
N PRO A 102 -14.60 3.69 -3.71
CA PRO A 102 -15.67 3.20 -4.58
C PRO A 102 -15.67 3.78 -6.01
N SER A 103 -15.10 4.97 -6.20
CA SER A 103 -14.98 5.62 -7.51
C SER A 103 -13.89 5.02 -8.40
N HIS A 104 -13.03 4.15 -7.85
CA HIS A 104 -11.84 3.62 -8.50
C HIS A 104 -11.04 4.70 -9.25
N SER A 105 -10.87 5.85 -8.60
CA SER A 105 -10.24 7.06 -9.18
C SER A 105 -8.79 6.85 -9.63
N LEU A 106 -8.15 5.77 -9.18
CA LEU A 106 -6.83 5.32 -9.63
C LEU A 106 -6.87 4.58 -10.98
N ARG A 107 -8.01 4.00 -11.36
CA ARG A 107 -8.18 3.20 -12.58
C ARG A 107 -8.95 3.94 -13.67
N TYR A 108 -9.93 4.74 -13.27
CA TYR A 108 -10.81 5.42 -14.20
C TYR A 108 -10.67 6.93 -14.06
N PHE A 109 -10.77 7.62 -15.19
CA PHE A 109 -10.84 9.08 -15.20
C PHE A 109 -12.06 9.52 -14.40
N GLN A 110 -11.84 10.46 -13.48
CA GLN A 110 -12.87 11.09 -12.68
C GLN A 110 -12.60 12.59 -12.72
N SER A 111 -13.60 13.37 -13.10
CA SER A 111 -13.52 14.83 -13.14
C SER A 111 -13.50 15.41 -11.73
N GLY A 112 -12.84 16.55 -11.54
CA GLY A 112 -12.77 17.26 -10.27
C GLY A 112 -11.36 17.35 -9.70
N MET A 113 -11.21 18.13 -8.63
CA MET A 113 -9.94 18.25 -7.93
C MET A 113 -9.67 16.99 -7.11
N LYS A 114 -8.45 16.45 -7.24
CA LYS A 114 -7.97 15.30 -6.47
C LYS A 114 -6.73 15.71 -5.69
N THR A 115 -6.65 15.26 -4.45
CA THR A 115 -5.45 15.40 -3.62
C THR A 115 -4.68 14.09 -3.69
N PHE A 116 -3.38 14.17 -3.98
CA PHE A 116 -2.49 13.03 -4.04
C PHE A 116 -1.52 13.05 -2.87
N PRO A 117 -1.20 11.88 -2.27
CA PRO A 117 -0.12 11.79 -1.30
C PRO A 117 1.21 11.95 -2.02
N LEU A 118 2.21 12.55 -1.36
CA LEU A 118 3.56 12.58 -1.89
C LEU A 118 4.07 11.14 -2.09
N TRP A 119 4.68 10.87 -3.23
CA TRP A 119 5.24 9.53 -3.50
C TRP A 119 6.28 9.13 -2.46
N SER A 120 7.08 10.11 -2.01
CA SER A 120 8.06 9.96 -0.93
C SER A 120 7.45 9.52 0.41
N LEU A 121 6.12 9.54 0.56
CA LEU A 121 5.40 8.99 1.72
C LEU A 121 4.77 7.62 1.40
N VAL A 122 4.30 7.43 0.17
CA VAL A 122 3.66 6.18 -0.27
C VAL A 122 4.65 5.03 -0.38
N GLU A 123 5.80 5.25 -1.01
CA GLU A 123 6.81 4.21 -1.19
C GLU A 123 7.33 3.66 0.15
N PRO A 124 7.75 4.51 1.12
CA PRO A 124 8.19 4.02 2.41
C PRO A 124 7.10 3.29 3.20
N LEU A 125 5.86 3.79 3.16
CA LEU A 125 4.71 3.12 3.76
C LEU A 125 4.55 1.71 3.19
N ALA A 126 4.49 1.57 1.87
CA ALA A 126 4.28 0.30 1.20
C ALA A 126 5.40 -0.71 1.53
N VAL A 127 6.66 -0.25 1.43
CA VAL A 127 7.84 -1.07 1.71
C VAL A 127 7.89 -1.48 3.18
N ARG A 128 7.73 -0.54 4.13
CA ARG A 128 7.79 -0.84 5.57
C ARG A 128 6.67 -1.78 6.00
N LEU A 129 5.45 -1.60 5.48
CA LEU A 129 4.35 -2.51 5.75
C LEU A 129 4.67 -3.92 5.23
N HIS A 130 5.20 -4.04 4.01
CA HIS A 130 5.61 -5.33 3.46
C HIS A 130 6.74 -5.97 4.28
N GLN A 131 7.73 -5.19 4.71
CA GLN A 131 8.82 -5.64 5.58
C GLN A 131 8.32 -6.13 6.94
N ALA A 132 7.29 -5.51 7.51
CA ALA A 132 6.69 -5.97 8.75
C ALA A 132 5.90 -7.29 8.58
N VAL A 133 5.17 -7.45 7.48
CA VAL A 133 4.27 -8.59 7.28
C VAL A 133 4.96 -9.80 6.67
N ALA A 134 5.89 -9.62 5.73
CA ALA A 134 6.46 -10.72 4.96
C ALA A 134 7.17 -11.81 5.81
N PRO A 135 7.97 -11.47 6.83
CA PRO A 135 8.59 -12.48 7.69
C PRO A 135 7.57 -13.31 8.48
N LEU A 136 6.46 -12.71 8.91
CA LEU A 136 5.40 -13.40 9.67
C LEU A 136 4.77 -14.54 8.87
N VAL A 137 4.73 -14.38 7.54
CA VAL A 137 4.14 -15.34 6.62
C VAL A 137 5.16 -16.19 5.88
N GLY A 138 6.42 -16.17 6.34
CA GLY A 138 7.51 -16.99 5.79
C GLY A 138 7.96 -16.57 4.39
N TYR A 139 7.91 -15.27 4.06
CA TYR A 139 8.33 -14.74 2.76
C TYR A 139 9.45 -13.70 2.90
N HIS A 140 10.25 -13.54 1.85
CA HIS A 140 11.28 -12.49 1.79
C HIS A 140 10.65 -11.12 1.56
N THR A 141 11.44 -10.07 1.70
CA THR A 141 10.98 -8.69 1.53
C THR A 141 12.01 -7.85 0.79
N PHE A 142 11.80 -6.54 0.72
CA PHE A 142 12.71 -5.57 0.15
C PHE A 142 13.99 -5.47 1.01
N GLU A 143 14.99 -6.28 0.67
CA GLU A 143 16.30 -6.27 1.32
C GLU A 143 17.11 -5.05 0.87
N GLY A 144 17.88 -4.46 1.79
CA GLY A 144 18.74 -3.30 1.50
C GLY A 144 18.01 -1.96 1.32
N ILE A 145 16.67 -1.96 1.36
CA ILE A 145 15.86 -0.74 1.41
C ILE A 145 15.46 -0.50 2.86
N THR A 146 15.85 0.61 3.45
CA THR A 146 15.46 0.97 4.81
C THR A 146 15.04 2.43 4.82
N TYR A 147 13.82 2.67 5.26
CA TYR A 147 13.36 4.00 5.59
C TYR A 147 13.34 4.09 7.10
N SER A 148 14.14 5.01 7.67
CA SER A 148 13.90 5.46 9.03
C SER A 148 12.46 5.93 9.11
N ALA A 149 11.69 5.43 10.09
CA ALA A 149 10.45 6.09 10.49
C ALA A 149 10.83 7.56 10.68
N TYR A 150 10.25 8.41 9.84
CA TYR A 150 10.68 9.79 9.62
C TYR A 150 11.02 10.49 10.94
N GLN A 151 12.13 11.24 10.97
CA GLN A 151 12.54 12.02 12.15
C GLN A 151 11.48 13.05 12.54
#